data_AF-A0A3C0BBP1-F1
#
_entry.id   AF-A0A3C0BBP1-F1
#
_cell.length_a   1.000
_cell.length_b   1.000
_cell.length_c   1.000
_cell.angle_alpha   90.00
_cell.angle_beta   90.00
_cell.angle_gamma   90.00
#
_symmetry.space_group_name_H-M   'P 1'
#
loop_
_entity.id
_entity.type
_entity.pdbx_description
1 polymer ?
#
loop_
_entity_poly.entity_id
_entity_poly.type
_entity_poly.pdbx_seq_one_letter_code
_entity_poly.pdbx_strand_id
1 'polypeptide(L)'
;LTAGSYWVIIGLIWIFNREDTVYMQSWVPWVDAFTTSVFLVGMLLMARKKVENWIYWIIGDVISIPMYFVKGLVFTSFQYLVFLILAILGFIEWRRRYLNRMSDQ
;
A
#
# COMPACT_ATOMS: atom_id res chain seq x y z
N LEU A 1 -6.00 -8.93 -30.65
CA LEU A 1 -6.83 -8.71 -29.44
C LEU A 1 -6.19 -7.80 -28.38
N THR A 2 -4.91 -7.42 -28.48
CA THR A 2 -4.20 -6.70 -27.40
C THR A 2 -3.97 -5.20 -27.65
N ALA A 3 -3.59 -4.75 -28.86
CA ALA A 3 -3.28 -3.33 -29.08
C ALA A 3 -4.52 -2.41 -29.04
N GLY A 4 -5.64 -2.85 -29.62
CA GLY A 4 -6.88 -2.07 -29.66
C GLY A 4 -7.52 -1.87 -28.29
N SER A 5 -7.42 -2.86 -27.40
CA SER A 5 -7.94 -2.74 -26.03
C SER A 5 -7.13 -1.72 -25.22
N TYR A 6 -5.80 -1.64 -25.39
CA TYR A 6 -5.00 -0.60 -24.72
C TYR A 6 -5.42 0.81 -25.12
N TRP A 7 -5.66 1.06 -26.42
CA TRP A 7 -6.09 2.38 -26.89
C TRP A 7 -7.48 2.78 -26.41
N VAL A 8 -8.40 1.80 -26.31
CA VAL A 8 -9.73 2.03 -25.72
C VAL A 8 -9.61 2.37 -24.23
N ILE A 9 -8.78 1.64 -23.48
CA ILE A 9 -8.55 1.90 -22.05
C ILE A 9 -7.92 3.29 -21.85
N ILE A 10 -6.89 3.63 -22.63
CA ILE A 10 -6.23 4.94 -22.57
C ILE A 10 -7.21 6.06 -22.92
N GLY A 11 -8.03 5.87 -23.96
CA GLY A 11 -9.04 6.84 -24.37
C GLY A 11 -10.12 7.05 -23.31
N LEU A 12 -10.58 5.97 -22.66
CA LEU A 12 -11.54 6.04 -21.56
C LEU A 12 -10.96 6.75 -20.34
N ILE A 13 -9.72 6.44 -19.95
CA ILE A 13 -9.04 7.13 -18.85
C ILE A 13 -8.90 8.62 -19.16
N TRP A 14 -8.51 8.98 -20.39
CA TRP A 14 -8.36 10.38 -20.80
C TRP A 14 -9.70 11.13 -20.80
N ILE A 15 -10.78 10.50 -21.29
CA ILE A 15 -12.14 11.07 -21.25
C ILE A 15 -12.62 11.29 -19.81
N PHE A 16 -12.38 10.31 -18.92
CA PHE A 16 -12.88 10.36 -17.56
C PHE A 16 -12.10 11.36 -16.69
N ASN A 17 -10.79 11.48 -16.92
CA ASN A 17 -9.90 12.39 -16.16
C ASN A 17 -9.86 13.82 -16.76
N ARG A 18 -10.60 14.07 -17.85
CA ARG A 18 -10.56 15.35 -18.60
C ARG A 18 -10.94 16.56 -17.76
N GLU A 19 -11.80 16.38 -16.76
CA GLU A 19 -12.33 17.45 -15.91
C GLU A 19 -11.68 17.51 -14.51
N ASP A 20 -10.78 16.56 -14.20
CA ASP A 20 -10.14 16.37 -12.89
C ASP A 20 -8.86 17.20 -12.69
N THR A 21 -8.79 18.41 -13.26
CA THR A 21 -7.61 19.30 -13.11
C THR A 21 -7.34 19.73 -11.66
N VAL A 22 -8.38 19.70 -10.82
CA VAL A 22 -8.31 19.98 -9.38
C VAL A 22 -7.54 18.89 -8.62
N TYR A 23 -7.60 17.63 -9.07
CA TYR A 23 -6.89 16.53 -8.42
C TYR A 23 -5.38 16.70 -8.52
N MET A 24 -4.86 17.05 -9.71
CA MET A 24 -3.42 17.27 -9.93
C MET A 24 -2.87 18.49 -9.18
N GLN A 25 -3.70 19.47 -8.80
CA GLN A 25 -3.29 20.63 -8.00
C GLN A 25 -3.38 20.38 -6.47
N SER A 26 -4.04 19.31 -6.05
CA SER A 26 -4.20 18.97 -4.63
C SER A 26 -2.97 18.22 -4.08
N TRP A 27 -2.84 18.13 -2.75
CA TRP A 27 -1.79 17.36 -2.07
C TRP A 27 -2.06 15.84 -2.09
N VAL A 28 -3.25 15.42 -2.53
CA VAL A 28 -3.71 14.03 -2.52
C VAL A 28 -2.86 13.11 -3.42
N PRO A 29 -2.48 13.48 -4.66
CA PRO A 29 -1.65 12.65 -5.52
C PRO A 29 -0.25 12.39 -4.95
N TRP A 30 0.31 13.35 -4.20
CA TRP A 30 1.62 13.19 -3.55
C TRP A 30 1.55 12.13 -2.46
N VAL A 31 0.51 12.16 -1.63
CA VAL A 31 0.27 11.14 -0.59
C VAL A 31 -0.01 9.78 -1.21
N ASP A 32 -0.78 9.74 -2.29
CA ASP A 32 -1.11 8.50 -3.00
C ASP A 32 0.13 7.85 -3.65
N ALA A 33 0.97 8.66 -4.31
CA ALA A 33 2.24 8.21 -4.89
C ALA A 33 3.23 7.72 -3.82
N PHE A 34 3.30 8.41 -2.68
CA PHE A 34 4.11 7.99 -1.54
C PHE A 34 3.62 6.64 -0.99
N THR A 35 2.32 6.51 -0.75
CA THR A 35 1.69 5.29 -0.23
C THR A 35 1.93 4.12 -1.18
N THR A 36 1.79 4.34 -2.49
CA THR A 36 2.10 3.32 -3.52
C THR A 36 3.56 2.90 -3.48
N SER A 37 4.48 3.85 -3.34
CA SER A 37 5.92 3.57 -3.25
C SER A 37 6.26 2.72 -2.00
N VAL A 38 5.64 3.03 -0.86
CA VAL A 38 5.78 2.24 0.39
C VAL A 38 5.33 0.80 0.17
N PHE A 39 4.17 0.58 -0.45
CA PHE A 39 3.67 -0.78 -0.73
C PHE A 39 4.55 -1.53 -1.72
N LEU A 40 5.09 -0.86 -2.76
CA LEU A 40 6.04 -1.48 -3.69
C LEU A 40 7.32 -1.94 -2.97
N VAL A 41 7.89 -1.08 -2.11
CA VAL A 41 9.08 -1.44 -1.31
C VAL A 41 8.77 -2.58 -0.34
N GLY A 42 7.60 -2.54 0.31
CA GLY A 42 7.11 -3.64 1.13
C GLY A 42 7.06 -4.96 0.34
N MET A 43 6.40 -5.00 -0.81
CA MET A 43 6.33 -6.20 -1.66
C MET A 43 7.72 -6.72 -2.06
N LEU A 44 8.66 -5.83 -2.42
CA LEU A 44 10.03 -6.22 -2.73
C LEU A 44 10.76 -6.83 -1.53
N LEU A 45 10.60 -6.27 -0.33
CA LEU A 45 11.19 -6.80 0.90
C LEU A 45 10.54 -8.11 1.34
N MET A 46 9.23 -8.25 1.12
CA MET A 46 8.50 -9.50 1.32
C MET A 46 9.06 -10.61 0.43
N ALA A 47 9.27 -10.32 -0.87
CA ALA A 47 9.87 -11.25 -1.81
C ALA A 47 11.30 -11.65 -1.39
N ARG A 48 12.07 -10.72 -0.80
CA ARG A 48 13.40 -11.00 -0.24
C ARG A 48 13.39 -11.62 1.17
N LYS A 49 12.21 -11.95 1.72
CA LYS A 49 12.02 -12.54 3.06
C LYS A 49 12.72 -11.75 4.19
N LYS A 50 12.80 -10.42 4.04
CA LYS A 50 13.40 -9.53 5.03
C LYS A 50 12.40 -9.21 6.13
N VAL A 51 12.87 -9.13 7.39
CA VAL A 51 12.02 -8.77 8.54
C VAL A 51 11.59 -7.30 8.46
N GLU A 52 12.38 -6.43 7.82
CA GLU A 52 12.04 -5.01 7.66
C GLU A 52 10.76 -4.80 6.82
N ASN A 53 10.35 -5.78 6.00
CA ASN A 53 9.13 -5.74 5.22
C ASN A 53 7.91 -5.28 6.05
N TRP A 54 7.74 -5.84 7.25
CA TRP A 54 6.58 -5.57 8.10
C TRP A 54 6.46 -4.10 8.50
N ILE A 55 7.57 -3.37 8.59
CA ILE A 55 7.56 -1.93 8.90
C ILE A 55 6.88 -1.14 7.78
N TYR A 56 7.11 -1.51 6.52
CA TYR A 56 6.48 -0.86 5.37
C TYR A 56 4.98 -1.12 5.31
N TRP A 57 4.53 -2.33 5.65
CA TRP A 57 3.11 -2.65 5.77
C TRP A 57 2.44 -1.82 6.87
N ILE A 58 3.07 -1.72 8.04
CA ILE A 58 2.56 -0.89 9.15
C ILE A 58 2.44 0.58 8.73
N ILE A 59 3.46 1.14 8.07
CA ILE A 59 3.43 2.54 7.58
C ILE A 59 2.30 2.72 6.56
N GLY A 60 2.17 1.81 5.59
CA GLY A 60 1.13 1.87 4.56
C GLY A 60 -0.28 1.79 5.14
N ASP A 61 -0.51 0.89 6.11
CA ASP A 61 -1.80 0.72 6.76
C ASP A 61 -2.17 1.94 7.62
N VAL A 62 -1.22 2.49 8.38
CA VAL A 62 -1.43 3.69 9.22
C VAL A 62 -1.80 4.92 8.38
N ILE A 63 -1.25 5.07 7.18
CA ILE A 63 -1.61 6.16 6.26
C ILE A 63 -2.97 5.90 5.60
N SER A 64 -3.23 4.63 5.26
CA SER A 64 -4.45 4.22 4.57
C SER A 64 -5.71 4.38 5.44
N ILE A 65 -5.65 4.04 6.73
CA ILE A 65 -6.81 4.14 7.64
C ILE A 65 -7.46 5.54 7.66
N PRO A 66 -6.76 6.64 8.01
CA PRO A 66 -7.37 7.97 8.03
C PRO A 66 -7.78 8.43 6.64
N MET A 67 -7.01 8.07 5.60
CA MET A 67 -7.33 8.44 4.22
C MET A 67 -8.66 7.83 3.75
N TYR A 68 -8.90 6.55 4.02
CA TYR A 68 -10.16 5.89 3.67
C TYR A 68 -11.31 6.30 4.58
N PHE A 69 -11.04 6.64 5.84
CA PHE A 69 -12.04 7.15 6.75
C PHE A 69 -12.59 8.51 6.31
N VAL A 70 -11.71 9.44 5.91
CA VAL A 70 -12.11 10.76 5.38
C VAL A 70 -12.87 10.64 4.05
N LYS A 71 -12.57 9.63 3.23
CA LYS A 71 -13.32 9.32 2.00
C LYS A 71 -14.70 8.68 2.24
N GLY A 72 -15.10 8.44 3.50
CA GLY A 72 -16.37 7.78 3.85
C GLY A 72 -16.37 6.27 3.62
N LEU A 73 -15.21 5.67 3.29
CA LEU A 73 -15.06 4.24 3.03
C LEU A 73 -14.77 3.49 4.34
N VAL A 74 -15.77 3.44 5.22
CA VAL A 74 -15.64 2.88 6.57
C VAL A 74 -15.21 1.41 6.53
N PHE A 75 -15.83 0.60 5.67
CA PHE A 75 -15.49 -0.82 5.53
C PHE A 75 -14.03 -1.03 5.12
N THR A 76 -13.54 -0.27 4.13
CA THR A 76 -12.16 -0.33 3.69
C THR A 76 -11.20 0.11 4.79
N SER A 77 -11.52 1.20 5.52
CA SER A 77 -10.68 1.64 6.64
C SER A 77 -10.57 0.59 7.75
N PHE A 78 -11.65 -0.14 8.02
CA PHE A 78 -11.65 -1.25 8.98
C PHE A 78 -10.79 -2.43 8.49
N GLN A 79 -10.85 -2.78 7.21
CA GLN A 79 -9.98 -3.80 6.63
C GLN A 79 -8.49 -3.45 6.83
N TYR A 80 -8.10 -2.20 6.58
CA TYR A 80 -6.73 -1.75 6.82
C TYR A 80 -6.34 -1.79 8.29
N LEU A 81 -7.28 -1.56 9.21
CA LEU A 81 -7.04 -1.73 10.65
C LEU A 81 -6.76 -3.21 11.01
N VAL A 82 -7.47 -4.15 10.39
CA VAL A 82 -7.19 -5.58 10.55
C VAL A 82 -5.80 -5.93 9.99
N PHE A 83 -5.43 -5.40 8.82
CA PHE A 83 -4.11 -5.60 8.24
C PHE A 83 -2.99 -5.02 9.10
N LEU A 84 -3.21 -3.86 9.72
CA LEU A 84 -2.27 -3.27 10.66
C LEU A 84 -1.97 -4.21 11.84
N ILE A 85 -3.01 -4.83 12.42
CA ILE A 85 -2.85 -5.81 13.50
C ILE A 85 -2.05 -7.02 13.02
N LEU A 86 -2.38 -7.55 11.84
CA LEU A 86 -1.66 -8.69 11.26
C LEU A 86 -0.20 -8.35 10.96
N ALA A 87 0.09 -7.14 10.48
CA ALA A 87 1.44 -6.69 10.21
C ALA A 87 2.29 -6.60 11.48
N ILE A 88 1.71 -6.13 12.60
CA ILE A 88 2.36 -6.11 13.92
C ILE A 88 2.65 -7.53 14.40
N LEU A 89 1.67 -8.44 14.32
CA LEU A 89 1.85 -9.83 14.72
C LEU A 89 2.93 -10.53 13.86
N GLY A 90 2.90 -10.30 12.56
CA GLY A 90 3.90 -10.79 11.62
C GLY A 90 5.30 -10.28 11.96
N PHE A 91 5.44 -8.99 12.28
CA PHE A 91 6.71 -8.42 12.71
C PHE A 91 7.28 -9.09 13.95
N ILE A 92 6.45 -9.28 14.99
CA ILE A 92 6.87 -9.90 16.25
C ILE A 92 7.33 -11.34 16.02
N GLU A 93 6.53 -12.13 15.28
CA GLU A 93 6.82 -13.53 15.03
C GLU A 93 8.10 -13.72 14.19
N TRP A 94 8.28 -12.92 13.14
CA TRP A 94 9.50 -12.99 12.31
C TRP A 94 10.73 -12.51 13.06
N ARG A 95 10.61 -11.46 13.88
CA ARG A 95 11.72 -10.99 14.71
C ARG A 95 12.15 -12.05 15.72
N ARG A 96 11.20 -12.74 16.36
CA ARG A 96 11.49 -13.86 17.26
C ARG A 96 12.23 -14.98 16.53
N ARG A 97 11.75 -15.39 15.34
CA ARG A 97 12.42 -16.43 14.52
C ARG A 97 13.83 -16.03 14.08
N TYR A 98 14.04 -14.76 13.78
CA TYR A 98 15.35 -14.24 13.41
C TYR A 98 16.33 -14.29 14.59
N LEU A 99 15.90 -13.88 15.79
CA LEU A 99 16.73 -13.92 17.00
C LEU A 99 17.08 -15.35 17.42
N ASN A 100 16.13 -16.29 17.38
CA ASN A 100 16.39 -17.69 17.72
C ASN A 100 17.43 -18.33 16.77
N ARG A 101 17.40 -17.95 15.49
CA ARG A 101 18.41 -18.41 14.52
C ARG A 101 19.82 -17.90 14.83
N MET A 102 19.95 -16.74 15.49
CA MET A 102 21.25 -16.20 15.87
C MET A 102 21.83 -16.85 17.13
N SER A 103 20.99 -17.34 18.05
CA SER A 103 21.46 -18.03 19.27
C SER A 103 21.94 -19.46 19.00
N ASP A 104 21.45 -20.08 17.92
CA ASP A 104 21.82 -21.43 17.51
C ASP A 104 23.11 -21.47 16.64
N GLN A 105 23.66 -20.31 16.26
CA GLN A 105 24.92 -20.16 15.52
C GLN A 105 26.08 -19.81 16.44
#